data_AF-A0A7J8YBX9-F1
#
_entry.id   AF-A0A7J8YBX9-F1
#
_cell.length_a   1.000
_cell.length_b   1.000
_cell.length_c   1.000
_cell.angle_alpha   90.00
_cell.angle_beta   90.00
_cell.angle_gamma   90.00
#
_symmetry.space_group_name_H-M   'P 1'
#
loop_
_entity.id
_entity.type
_entity.pdbx_description
1 polymer ?
#
loop_
_entity_poly.entity_id
_entity_poly.type
_entity_poly.pdbx_seq_one_letter_code
_entity_poly.pdbx_strand_id
1 'polypeptide(L)'
;MVPDVNQIIVKEKGIFTNVASPSAKAKLRLLFEVAPLGFLIEKAGGYSSDGQKSVLDKVIENLDDRTQVAYGSKNEIIRFEETLYGSSRLNAGVPAVETEGKKRKWHGSVSGIVDSPLDKVWTIVSQSKRLSQWMPMVERCIDLAGDEGVPGYVRLVSGFMFPQQDGERSWIKERLVAMDSTSHSYVYKMEASNVGLDGSINSLKLIDYGDGSTLVNWSFEIDPLEGTLEDNIIDYLGFLYKSCINRIQGAIEDANKKVYETC
;
A
#
# COMPACT_ATOMS: atom_id res chain seq x y z
N MET A 1 -7.27 -18.78 12.67
CA MET A 1 -7.63 -17.47 13.23
C MET A 1 -6.42 -16.71 13.73
N VAL A 2 -5.79 -17.07 14.86
CA VAL A 2 -4.70 -16.25 15.44
C VAL A 2 -3.52 -16.03 14.48
N PRO A 3 -2.98 -17.07 13.80
CA PRO A 3 -1.91 -16.84 12.82
C PRO A 3 -2.36 -15.96 11.65
N ASP A 4 -3.60 -16.13 11.18
CA ASP A 4 -4.15 -15.39 10.04
C ASP A 4 -4.32 -13.91 10.38
N VAL A 5 -4.87 -13.62 11.56
CA VAL A 5 -5.04 -12.25 12.07
C VAL A 5 -3.68 -11.59 12.29
N ASN A 6 -2.71 -12.31 12.84
CA ASN A 6 -1.34 -11.80 12.97
C ASN A 6 -0.75 -11.44 11.59
N GLN A 7 -0.96 -12.28 10.57
CA GLN A 7 -0.52 -11.99 9.21
C GLN A 7 -1.21 -10.77 8.61
N ILE A 8 -2.49 -10.54 8.90
CA ILE A 8 -3.21 -9.33 8.46
C ILE A 8 -2.59 -8.07 9.09
N ILE A 9 -2.27 -8.12 10.39
CA ILE A 9 -1.64 -6.99 11.09
C ILE A 9 -0.23 -6.75 10.54
N VAL A 10 0.59 -7.79 10.39
CA VAL A 10 1.99 -7.67 9.94
C VAL A 10 2.10 -7.26 8.47
N LYS A 11 1.22 -7.77 7.61
CA LYS A 11 1.24 -7.47 6.17
C LYS A 11 0.39 -6.26 5.80
N GLU A 12 -0.35 -5.71 6.76
CA GLU A 12 -1.30 -4.59 6.61
C GLU A 12 -2.34 -4.82 5.50
N LYS A 13 -2.64 -6.08 5.19
CA LYS A 13 -3.54 -6.45 4.10
C LYS A 13 -4.24 -7.79 4.33
N GLY A 14 -5.39 -7.93 3.68
CA GLY A 14 -6.21 -9.13 3.71
C GLY A 14 -7.38 -9.04 4.68
N ILE A 15 -8.19 -10.10 4.64
CA ILE A 15 -9.40 -10.25 5.46
C ILE A 15 -9.40 -11.64 6.10
N PHE A 16 -9.76 -11.69 7.37
CA PHE A 16 -10.08 -12.95 8.04
C PHE A 16 -11.59 -13.05 8.18
N THR A 17 -12.18 -14.17 7.76
CA THR A 17 -13.61 -14.41 7.90
C THR A 17 -13.88 -15.79 8.51
N ASN A 18 -14.74 -15.83 9.51
CA ASN A 18 -15.38 -17.06 9.97
C ASN A 18 -16.89 -16.83 9.99
N VAL A 19 -17.53 -17.18 8.87
CA VAL A 19 -18.95 -16.95 8.63
C VAL A 19 -19.80 -18.10 9.14
N ALA A 20 -20.99 -17.78 9.63
CA ALA A 20 -22.01 -18.77 9.93
C ALA A 20 -23.01 -18.87 8.76
N SER A 21 -23.68 -20.00 8.67
CA SER A 21 -24.79 -20.24 7.76
C SER A 21 -25.85 -21.11 8.46
N PRO A 22 -27.06 -21.26 7.88
CA PRO A 22 -28.06 -22.17 8.44
C PRO A 22 -27.55 -23.62 8.61
N SER A 23 -26.63 -24.06 7.76
CA SER A 23 -26.01 -25.38 7.81
C SER A 23 -24.71 -25.44 8.62
N ALA A 24 -24.09 -24.30 8.94
CA ALA A 24 -22.83 -24.22 9.67
C ALA A 24 -22.88 -23.14 10.76
N LYS A 25 -23.03 -23.57 12.02
CA LYS A 25 -23.05 -22.65 13.17
C LYS A 25 -21.71 -21.96 13.41
N ALA A 26 -21.77 -20.76 13.97
CA ALA A 26 -20.60 -20.01 14.43
C ALA A 26 -19.76 -20.84 15.42
N LYS A 27 -18.44 -20.86 15.21
CA LYS A 27 -17.53 -21.73 15.98
C LYS A 27 -16.74 -21.00 17.05
N LEU A 28 -16.55 -19.68 16.96
CA LEU A 28 -15.62 -18.94 17.82
C LEU A 28 -16.36 -18.30 18.99
N ARG A 29 -15.80 -18.38 20.19
CA ARG A 29 -16.37 -17.76 21.39
C ARG A 29 -16.14 -16.25 21.38
N LEU A 30 -17.22 -15.50 21.57
CA LEU A 30 -17.21 -14.04 21.55
C LEU A 30 -16.22 -13.49 22.58
N LEU A 31 -16.36 -13.89 23.84
CA LEU A 31 -15.57 -13.34 24.95
C LEU A 31 -14.07 -13.69 24.87
N PHE A 32 -13.73 -14.92 24.51
CA PHE A 32 -12.37 -15.43 24.65
C PHE A 32 -11.54 -15.38 23.36
N GLU A 33 -12.20 -15.33 22.20
CA GLU A 33 -11.52 -15.47 20.90
C GLU A 33 -11.80 -14.25 20.01
N VAL A 34 -13.05 -13.82 19.92
CA VAL A 34 -13.46 -12.79 18.97
C VAL A 34 -13.17 -11.39 19.54
N ALA A 35 -13.76 -11.02 20.67
CA ALA A 35 -13.61 -9.68 21.24
C ALA A 35 -12.15 -9.27 21.50
N PRO A 36 -11.26 -10.14 22.04
CA PRO A 36 -9.86 -9.77 22.26
C PRO A 36 -9.11 -9.46 20.96
N LEU A 37 -9.32 -10.24 19.90
CA LEU A 37 -8.70 -9.98 18.59
C LEU A 37 -9.34 -8.78 17.89
N GLY A 38 -10.66 -8.63 17.97
CA GLY A 38 -11.37 -7.45 17.48
C GLY A 38 -10.82 -6.17 18.10
N PHE A 39 -10.54 -6.18 19.41
CA PHE A 39 -9.94 -5.05 20.11
C PHE A 39 -8.56 -4.70 19.55
N LEU A 40 -7.68 -5.68 19.36
CA LEU A 40 -6.35 -5.46 18.78
C LEU A 40 -6.43 -4.87 17.37
N ILE A 41 -7.32 -5.41 16.54
CA ILE A 41 -7.47 -4.98 15.15
C ILE A 41 -8.03 -3.57 15.06
N GLU A 42 -9.07 -3.25 15.83
CA GLU A 42 -9.65 -1.90 15.83
C GLU A 42 -8.69 -0.87 16.45
N LYS A 43 -7.88 -1.25 17.44
CA LYS A 43 -6.79 -0.40 17.94
C LYS A 43 -5.66 -0.20 16.93
N ALA A 44 -5.46 -1.14 16.01
CA ALA A 44 -4.55 -1.00 14.88
C ALA A 44 -5.17 -0.22 13.70
N GLY A 45 -6.38 0.35 13.83
CA GLY A 45 -7.07 1.11 12.78
C GLY A 45 -7.86 0.27 11.78
N GLY A 46 -7.93 -1.06 12.01
CA GLY A 46 -8.80 -1.97 11.27
C GLY A 46 -10.25 -1.91 11.76
N TYR A 47 -11.09 -2.78 11.20
CA TYR A 47 -12.49 -2.90 11.54
C TYR A 47 -12.84 -4.38 11.76
N SER A 48 -13.75 -4.64 12.68
CA SER A 48 -14.40 -5.93 12.84
C SER A 48 -15.85 -5.88 12.39
N SER A 49 -16.43 -7.02 12.02
CA SER A 49 -17.87 -7.13 11.77
C SER A 49 -18.39 -8.52 12.13
N ASP A 50 -19.55 -8.60 12.77
CA ASP A 50 -20.33 -9.83 12.91
C ASP A 50 -21.34 -10.03 11.77
N GLY A 51 -21.24 -9.25 10.70
CA GLY A 51 -22.19 -9.16 9.59
C GLY A 51 -23.22 -8.04 9.73
N GLN A 52 -23.38 -7.45 10.92
CA GLN A 52 -24.32 -6.35 11.15
C GLN A 52 -23.70 -5.19 11.94
N LYS A 53 -22.79 -5.46 12.88
CA LYS A 53 -22.14 -4.48 13.76
C LYS A 53 -20.70 -4.87 14.07
N SER A 54 -19.93 -3.98 14.71
CA SER A 54 -18.62 -4.38 15.24
C SER A 54 -18.79 -5.51 16.26
N VAL A 55 -17.84 -6.44 16.33
CA VAL A 55 -17.86 -7.49 17.35
C VAL A 55 -17.67 -6.93 18.76
N LEU A 56 -17.09 -5.73 18.89
CA LEU A 56 -16.94 -5.02 20.17
C LEU A 56 -18.25 -4.38 20.64
N ASP A 57 -19.20 -4.16 19.74
CA ASP A 57 -20.54 -3.65 20.06
C ASP A 57 -21.52 -4.78 20.47
N LYS A 58 -21.08 -6.04 20.45
CA LYS A 58 -21.92 -7.16 20.86
C LYS A 58 -21.95 -7.29 22.38
N VAL A 59 -23.15 -7.30 22.93
CA VAL A 59 -23.38 -7.65 24.33
C VAL A 59 -23.09 -9.14 24.51
N ILE A 60 -22.35 -9.48 25.56
CA ILE A 60 -22.03 -10.85 25.95
C ILE A 60 -23.08 -11.26 26.98
N GLU A 61 -23.92 -12.23 26.64
CA GLU A 61 -24.97 -12.74 27.54
C GLU A 61 -24.46 -13.97 28.29
N ASN A 62 -23.67 -14.82 27.65
CA ASN A 62 -23.09 -16.03 28.23
C ASN A 62 -21.62 -16.20 27.88
N LEU A 63 -20.90 -16.93 28.75
CA LEU A 63 -19.47 -17.23 28.55
C LEU A 63 -19.19 -18.05 27.27
N ASP A 64 -20.17 -18.83 26.82
CA ASP A 64 -20.07 -19.69 25.64
C ASP A 64 -20.72 -19.10 24.38
N ASP A 65 -21.10 -17.81 24.40
CA ASP A 65 -21.67 -17.15 23.23
C ASP A 65 -20.70 -17.24 22.05
N ARG A 66 -21.19 -17.73 20.91
CA ARG A 66 -20.40 -17.86 19.68
C ARG A 66 -20.93 -16.91 18.62
N THR A 67 -20.02 -16.30 17.89
CA THR A 67 -20.36 -15.39 16.80
C THR A 67 -19.54 -15.68 15.56
N GLN A 68 -20.14 -15.39 14.41
CA GLN A 68 -19.37 -15.18 13.20
C GLN A 68 -18.58 -13.89 13.30
N VAL A 69 -17.51 -13.77 12.51
CA VAL A 69 -16.67 -12.58 12.49
C VAL A 69 -15.93 -12.40 11.18
N ALA A 70 -15.77 -11.14 10.78
CA ALA A 70 -14.80 -10.67 9.82
C ALA A 70 -13.86 -9.65 10.46
N TYR A 71 -12.59 -9.67 10.07
CA TYR A 71 -11.58 -8.68 10.43
C TYR A 71 -10.81 -8.22 9.19
N GLY A 72 -10.59 -6.92 9.05
CA GLY A 72 -9.81 -6.37 7.95
C GLY A 72 -9.75 -4.85 7.97
N SER A 73 -9.33 -4.26 6.85
CA SER A 73 -9.43 -2.81 6.65
C SER A 73 -10.91 -2.39 6.51
N LYS A 74 -11.17 -1.08 6.55
CA LYS A 74 -12.52 -0.54 6.33
C LYS A 74 -13.16 -1.08 5.05
N ASN A 75 -12.41 -1.04 3.95
CA ASN A 75 -12.89 -1.46 2.63
C ASN A 75 -13.14 -2.97 2.57
N GLU A 76 -12.29 -3.79 3.22
CA GLU A 76 -12.51 -5.24 3.30
C GLU A 76 -13.78 -5.58 4.09
N ILE A 77 -14.06 -4.86 5.18
CA ILE A 77 -15.31 -5.05 5.93
C ILE A 77 -16.52 -4.56 5.12
N ILE A 78 -16.43 -3.44 4.39
CA ILE A 78 -17.49 -3.00 3.48
C ILE A 78 -17.79 -4.09 2.45
N ARG A 79 -16.75 -4.58 1.77
CA ARG A 79 -16.87 -5.64 0.76
C ARG A 79 -17.49 -6.91 1.32
N PHE A 80 -17.04 -7.34 2.51
CA PHE A 80 -17.61 -8.48 3.21
C PHE A 80 -19.11 -8.30 3.48
N GLU A 81 -19.51 -7.15 4.01
CA GLU A 81 -20.91 -6.88 4.35
C GLU A 81 -21.80 -6.76 3.11
N GLU A 82 -21.34 -6.07 2.07
CA GLU A 82 -22.06 -5.97 0.80
C GLU A 82 -22.21 -7.32 0.12
N THR A 83 -21.15 -8.15 0.12
CA THR A 83 -21.17 -9.47 -0.54
C THR A 83 -22.15 -10.43 0.14
N LEU A 84 -22.25 -10.41 1.47
CA LEU A 84 -23.08 -11.37 2.21
C LEU A 84 -24.45 -10.83 2.61
N TYR A 85 -24.58 -9.52 2.80
CA TYR A 85 -25.78 -8.88 3.35
C TYR A 85 -26.33 -7.74 2.48
N GLY A 86 -25.72 -7.46 1.32
CA GLY A 86 -26.21 -6.52 0.31
C GLY A 86 -26.03 -5.04 0.65
N SER A 87 -25.53 -4.71 1.83
CA SER A 87 -25.21 -3.34 2.25
C SER A 87 -24.20 -3.35 3.38
N SER A 88 -23.40 -2.29 3.52
CA SER A 88 -22.48 -2.11 4.65
C SER A 88 -22.93 -0.98 5.57
N ARG A 89 -22.84 -1.22 6.88
CA ARG A 89 -23.06 -0.18 7.91
C ARG A 89 -22.02 0.93 7.83
N LEU A 90 -20.83 0.63 7.32
CA LEU A 90 -19.72 1.58 7.21
C LEU A 90 -19.92 2.56 6.03
N ASN A 91 -20.97 2.33 5.22
CA ASN A 91 -21.45 3.26 4.18
C ASN A 91 -22.53 4.23 4.69
N ALA A 92 -23.15 3.96 5.86
CA ALA A 92 -24.20 4.80 6.43
C ALA A 92 -23.60 6.10 7.00
N GLY A 93 -23.41 7.05 6.09
CA GLY A 93 -22.75 8.34 6.30
C GLY A 93 -22.51 9.10 5.00
N VAL A 94 -22.79 8.49 3.84
CA VAL A 94 -22.86 9.19 2.56
C VAL A 94 -24.33 9.37 2.18
N PRO A 95 -24.98 10.50 2.51
CA PRO A 95 -26.15 10.88 1.74
C PRO A 95 -25.73 11.05 0.27
N ALA A 96 -26.59 10.61 -0.65
CA ALA A 96 -26.47 10.97 -2.05
C ALA A 96 -26.61 12.50 -2.15
N VAL A 97 -25.49 13.20 -2.06
CA VAL A 97 -25.39 14.65 -2.24
C VAL A 97 -24.62 14.85 -3.53
N GLU A 98 -25.34 15.25 -4.57
CA GLU A 98 -24.77 16.07 -5.62
C GLU A 98 -24.14 17.29 -4.95
N THR A 99 -22.82 17.22 -4.77
CA THR A 99 -21.99 18.35 -4.36
C THR A 99 -20.85 18.42 -5.34
N GLU A 100 -20.81 19.48 -6.13
CA GLU A 100 -19.60 19.89 -6.82
C GLU A 100 -18.51 20.12 -5.75
N GLY A 101 -17.55 19.21 -5.61
CA GLY A 101 -16.47 19.35 -4.62
C GLY A 101 -15.67 18.08 -4.33
N LYS A 102 -14.42 18.06 -4.80
CA LYS A 102 -13.33 17.08 -4.53
C LYS A 102 -13.76 15.61 -4.42
N LYS A 103 -13.62 14.88 -5.54
CA LYS A 103 -13.63 13.42 -5.54
C LYS A 103 -12.65 12.89 -4.49
N ARG A 104 -13.07 11.91 -3.68
CA ARG A 104 -12.21 11.24 -2.69
C ARG A 104 -10.99 10.68 -3.39
N LYS A 105 -9.79 11.03 -2.91
CA LYS A 105 -8.54 10.50 -3.44
C LYS A 105 -8.42 9.01 -3.19
N TRP A 106 -7.79 8.31 -4.13
CA TRP A 106 -7.46 6.90 -4.02
C TRP A 106 -6.11 6.74 -3.35
N HIS A 107 -6.01 5.77 -2.45
CA HIS A 107 -4.81 5.51 -1.65
C HIS A 107 -4.40 4.06 -1.78
N GLY A 108 -3.11 3.81 -1.88
CA GLY A 108 -2.56 2.46 -1.85
C GLY A 108 -1.15 2.42 -1.29
N SER A 109 -0.74 1.25 -0.81
CA SER A 109 0.61 1.02 -0.31
C SER A 109 1.07 -0.41 -0.57
N VAL A 110 2.36 -0.54 -0.85
CA VAL A 110 3.03 -1.82 -1.06
C VAL A 110 4.24 -1.90 -0.16
N SER A 111 4.39 -3.03 0.51
CA SER A 111 5.55 -3.32 1.35
C SER A 111 6.35 -4.52 0.85
N GLY A 112 7.66 -4.51 1.06
CA GLY A 112 8.54 -5.66 0.81
C GLY A 112 9.80 -5.62 1.66
N ILE A 113 10.27 -6.80 2.06
CA ILE A 113 11.49 -6.97 2.84
C ILE A 113 12.64 -7.19 1.87
N VAL A 114 13.74 -6.46 2.10
CA VAL A 114 15.01 -6.59 1.39
C VAL A 114 16.05 -7.08 2.40
N ASP A 115 16.76 -8.16 2.07
CA ASP A 115 17.78 -8.77 2.93
C ASP A 115 19.10 -7.99 2.83
N SER A 116 19.04 -6.73 3.25
CA SER A 116 20.18 -5.82 3.26
C SER A 116 19.99 -4.70 4.29
N PRO A 117 21.08 -4.22 4.91
CA PRO A 117 21.03 -3.13 5.87
C PRO A 117 20.44 -1.85 5.27
N LEU A 118 19.80 -1.08 6.13
CA LEU A 118 19.00 0.09 5.79
C LEU A 118 19.78 1.11 4.94
N ASP A 119 21.03 1.41 5.28
CA ASP A 119 21.86 2.36 4.53
C ASP A 119 22.19 1.88 3.11
N LYS A 120 22.33 0.57 2.90
CA LYS A 120 22.56 -0.01 1.57
C LYS A 120 21.32 0.11 0.70
N VAL A 121 20.15 -0.20 1.27
CA VAL A 121 18.86 -0.04 0.59
C VAL A 121 18.63 1.43 0.25
N TRP A 122 18.85 2.33 1.20
CA TRP A 122 18.70 3.78 1.01
C TRP A 122 19.56 4.30 -0.12
N THR A 123 20.83 3.88 -0.20
CA THR A 123 21.74 4.27 -1.27
C THR A 123 21.20 3.92 -2.66
N ILE A 124 20.48 2.81 -2.80
CA ILE A 124 19.88 2.40 -4.07
C ILE A 124 18.61 3.21 -4.38
N VAL A 125 17.70 3.33 -3.42
CA VAL A 125 16.34 3.86 -3.68
C VAL A 125 16.24 5.39 -3.66
N SER A 126 17.24 6.08 -3.09
CA SER A 126 17.25 7.55 -2.98
C SER A 126 17.90 8.28 -4.17
N GLN A 127 18.66 7.57 -5.02
CA GLN A 127 19.45 8.18 -6.09
C GLN A 127 18.76 8.02 -7.46
N SER A 128 18.48 9.13 -8.13
CA SER A 128 17.88 9.19 -9.47
C SER A 128 18.69 8.42 -10.51
N LYS A 129 20.03 8.52 -10.46
CA LYS A 129 20.92 7.79 -11.38
C LYS A 129 20.85 6.25 -11.22
N ARG A 130 20.33 5.79 -10.08
CA ARG A 130 20.17 4.36 -9.78
C ARG A 130 18.76 3.86 -10.02
N LEU A 131 17.83 4.73 -10.42
CA LEU A 131 16.42 4.38 -10.59
C LEU A 131 16.23 3.18 -11.52
N SER A 132 16.93 3.15 -12.66
CA SER A 132 16.88 2.03 -13.61
C SER A 132 17.47 0.71 -13.10
N GLN A 133 18.27 0.74 -12.02
CA GLN A 133 18.87 -0.46 -11.44
C GLN A 133 17.82 -1.33 -10.73
N TRP A 134 16.82 -0.71 -10.11
CA TRP A 134 15.77 -1.41 -9.36
C TRP A 134 14.37 -1.23 -9.99
N MET A 135 14.22 -0.29 -10.92
CA MET A 135 13.04 -0.11 -11.78
C MET A 135 13.43 -0.35 -13.24
N PRO A 136 13.53 -1.61 -13.70
CA PRO A 136 14.07 -1.96 -15.02
C PRO A 136 13.24 -1.45 -16.20
N MET A 137 11.97 -1.08 -15.95
CA MET A 137 11.09 -0.47 -16.95
C MET A 137 11.49 0.99 -17.24
N VAL A 138 12.30 1.61 -16.38
CA VAL A 138 12.85 2.95 -16.57
C VAL A 138 14.08 2.86 -17.46
N GLU A 139 14.01 3.50 -18.61
CA GLU A 139 15.16 3.56 -19.54
C GLU A 139 15.95 4.84 -19.40
N ARG A 140 15.27 5.96 -19.06
CA ARG A 140 15.91 7.26 -18.89
C ARG A 140 15.37 7.98 -17.68
N CYS A 141 16.28 8.55 -16.91
CA CYS A 141 16.02 9.46 -15.80
C CYS A 141 16.89 10.71 -16.03
N ILE A 142 16.27 11.87 -16.19
CA ILE A 142 16.94 13.11 -16.59
C ILE A 142 16.67 14.19 -15.54
N ASP A 143 17.71 14.82 -15.04
CA ASP A 143 17.60 15.97 -14.15
C ASP A 143 17.06 17.19 -14.92
N LEU A 144 16.02 17.84 -14.38
CA LEU A 144 15.40 19.01 -15.01
C LEU A 144 15.68 20.30 -14.24
N ALA A 145 15.63 20.27 -12.90
CA ALA A 145 15.83 21.45 -12.06
C ALA A 145 16.16 21.08 -10.61
N GLY A 146 16.85 21.98 -9.90
CA GLY A 146 17.21 21.81 -8.49
C GLY A 146 18.33 20.78 -8.25
N ASP A 147 18.68 20.59 -6.99
CA ASP A 147 19.76 19.70 -6.55
C ASP A 147 19.22 18.37 -6.02
N GLU A 148 19.79 17.23 -6.46
CA GLU A 148 19.35 15.90 -6.06
C GLU A 148 19.30 15.75 -4.53
N GLY A 149 18.21 15.19 -4.01
CA GLY A 149 17.98 15.04 -2.57
C GLY A 149 17.50 16.31 -1.85
N VAL A 150 17.38 17.44 -2.55
CA VAL A 150 16.84 18.68 -1.97
C VAL A 150 15.38 18.87 -2.39
N PRO A 151 14.44 19.15 -1.46
CA PRO A 151 13.06 19.50 -1.79
C PRO A 151 12.98 20.58 -2.88
N GLY A 152 12.19 20.32 -3.91
CA GLY A 152 12.11 21.15 -5.11
C GLY A 152 12.84 20.59 -6.32
N TYR A 153 13.75 19.62 -6.15
CA TYR A 153 14.39 18.89 -7.24
C TYR A 153 13.37 18.24 -8.17
N VAL A 154 13.62 18.32 -9.48
CA VAL A 154 12.72 17.86 -10.54
C VAL A 154 13.49 16.95 -11.49
N ARG A 155 12.90 15.80 -11.81
CA ARG A 155 13.41 14.85 -12.81
C ARG A 155 12.34 14.42 -13.79
N LEU A 156 12.75 13.98 -14.97
CA LEU A 156 11.92 13.30 -15.96
C LEU A 156 12.29 11.83 -16.00
N VAL A 157 11.33 10.97 -15.67
CA VAL A 157 11.45 9.51 -15.75
C VAL A 157 10.71 9.06 -17.01
N SER A 158 11.34 8.23 -17.85
CA SER A 158 10.70 7.69 -19.05
C SER A 158 11.15 6.27 -19.37
N GLY A 159 10.25 5.50 -19.99
CA GLY A 159 10.46 4.09 -20.33
C GLY A 159 9.14 3.38 -20.59
N PHE A 160 9.06 2.10 -20.26
CA PHE A 160 7.90 1.24 -20.49
C PHE A 160 7.14 0.90 -19.20
N MET A 161 7.07 1.85 -18.27
CA MET A 161 6.41 1.68 -16.96
C MET A 161 4.90 1.46 -17.10
N PHE A 162 4.28 2.15 -18.07
CA PHE A 162 2.85 2.06 -18.34
C PHE A 162 2.61 1.83 -19.84
N PRO A 163 1.82 0.81 -20.24
CA PRO A 163 1.48 0.57 -21.65
C PRO A 163 0.83 1.79 -22.30
N GLN A 164 1.31 2.16 -23.49
CA GLN A 164 0.72 3.20 -24.35
C GLN A 164 0.08 2.56 -25.58
N GLN A 165 -0.95 3.19 -26.17
CA GLN A 165 -1.70 2.61 -27.30
C GLN A 165 -0.87 2.46 -28.57
N ASP A 166 0.11 3.33 -28.75
CA ASP A 166 1.02 3.45 -29.90
C ASP A 166 2.39 2.80 -29.66
N GLY A 167 2.60 2.20 -28.49
CA GLY A 167 3.90 1.69 -28.07
C GLY A 167 4.91 2.77 -27.69
N GLU A 168 4.49 4.04 -27.56
CA GLU A 168 5.33 5.11 -27.07
C GLU A 168 5.76 4.89 -25.62
N ARG A 169 6.78 5.64 -25.22
CA ARG A 169 7.31 5.62 -23.85
C ARG A 169 6.32 6.32 -22.93
N SER A 170 5.98 5.65 -21.84
CA SER A 170 5.46 6.34 -20.65
C SER A 170 6.51 7.30 -20.09
N TRP A 171 6.09 8.50 -19.71
CA TRP A 171 6.93 9.49 -19.05
C TRP A 171 6.21 10.19 -17.90
N ILE A 172 6.98 10.54 -16.88
CA ILE A 172 6.51 11.16 -15.65
C ILE A 172 7.53 12.22 -15.26
N LYS A 173 7.06 13.46 -15.11
CA LYS A 173 7.82 14.55 -14.50
C LYS A 173 7.55 14.54 -13.00
N GLU A 174 8.58 14.28 -12.22
CA GLU A 174 8.48 14.17 -10.76
C GLU A 174 9.18 15.33 -10.08
N ARG A 175 8.55 15.89 -9.03
CA ARG A 175 9.17 16.84 -8.11
C ARG A 175 9.31 16.21 -6.74
N LEU A 176 10.52 16.27 -6.17
CA LEU A 176 10.77 15.93 -4.77
C LEU A 176 10.10 16.97 -3.85
N VAL A 177 9.19 16.52 -3.00
CA VAL A 177 8.44 17.35 -2.04
C VAL A 177 9.12 17.38 -0.69
N ALA A 178 9.58 16.23 -0.22
CA ALA A 178 10.30 16.10 1.05
C ALA A 178 11.35 15.00 0.94
N MET A 179 12.45 15.17 1.66
CA MET A 179 13.54 14.20 1.78
C MET A 179 14.04 14.24 3.22
N ASP A 180 14.03 13.10 3.88
CA ASP A 180 14.55 12.93 5.23
C ASP A 180 15.47 11.71 5.25
N SER A 181 16.77 11.98 5.18
CA SER A 181 17.80 10.94 5.24
C SER A 181 17.98 10.34 6.64
N THR A 182 17.43 10.96 7.69
CA THR A 182 17.49 10.43 9.07
C THR A 182 16.38 9.43 9.32
N SER A 183 15.17 9.67 8.80
CA SER A 183 14.07 8.69 8.83
C SER A 183 13.99 7.82 7.58
N HIS A 184 14.96 7.95 6.68
CA HIS A 184 15.07 7.25 5.39
C HIS A 184 13.75 7.23 4.63
N SER A 185 13.18 8.42 4.47
CA SER A 185 11.93 8.62 3.77
C SER A 185 12.00 9.79 2.80
N TYR A 186 11.25 9.68 1.70
CA TYR A 186 11.07 10.78 0.77
C TYR A 186 9.67 10.77 0.16
N VAL A 187 9.20 11.96 -0.18
CA VAL A 187 7.90 12.20 -0.80
C VAL A 187 8.13 12.93 -2.10
N TYR A 188 7.49 12.48 -3.17
CA TYR A 188 7.54 13.14 -4.48
C TYR A 188 6.15 13.27 -5.07
N LYS A 189 5.99 14.26 -5.94
CA LYS A 189 4.75 14.55 -6.65
C LYS A 189 4.97 14.34 -8.15
N MET A 190 4.05 13.65 -8.82
CA MET A 190 4.03 13.62 -10.28
C MET A 190 3.40 14.94 -10.76
N GLU A 191 4.20 15.85 -11.30
CA GLU A 191 3.74 17.16 -11.76
C GLU A 191 3.01 17.10 -13.11
N ALA A 192 3.52 16.25 -13.99
CA ALA A 192 3.02 16.08 -15.35
C ALA A 192 3.29 14.65 -15.83
N SER A 193 2.39 14.06 -16.62
CA SER A 193 2.58 12.73 -17.20
C SER A 193 1.77 12.50 -18.48
N ASN A 194 2.13 11.49 -19.28
CA ASN A 194 1.24 10.95 -20.32
C ASN A 194 0.45 9.71 -19.86
N VAL A 195 0.48 9.40 -18.57
CA VAL A 195 -0.17 8.21 -17.99
C VAL A 195 -1.38 8.55 -17.13
N GLY A 196 -1.72 9.85 -17.03
CA GLY A 196 -2.86 10.35 -16.27
C GLY A 196 -2.68 10.36 -14.76
N LEU A 197 -1.45 10.20 -14.25
CA LEU A 197 -1.16 10.18 -12.80
C LEU A 197 -0.72 11.55 -12.26
N ASP A 198 -1.00 12.60 -13.01
CA ASP A 198 -0.72 13.98 -12.70
C ASP A 198 -1.34 14.38 -11.35
N GLY A 199 -0.58 15.10 -10.54
CA GLY A 199 -1.01 15.50 -9.20
C GLY A 199 -0.79 14.46 -8.11
N SER A 200 -0.48 13.20 -8.45
CA SER A 200 -0.26 12.15 -7.47
C SER A 200 0.90 12.45 -6.52
N ILE A 201 0.73 12.06 -5.26
CA ILE A 201 1.75 12.14 -4.22
C ILE A 201 2.17 10.72 -3.88
N ASN A 202 3.46 10.46 -3.93
CA ASN A 202 4.03 9.15 -3.65
C ASN A 202 5.06 9.29 -2.52
N SER A 203 5.15 8.30 -1.66
CA SER A 203 6.05 8.28 -0.52
C SER A 203 6.76 6.94 -0.46
N LEU A 204 8.09 6.96 -0.32
CA LEU A 204 8.90 5.78 -0.04
C LEU A 204 9.54 5.95 1.34
N LYS A 205 9.39 4.94 2.20
CA LYS A 205 9.96 4.92 3.54
C LYS A 205 10.63 3.59 3.81
N LEU A 206 11.82 3.65 4.40
CA LEU A 206 12.54 2.48 4.88
C LEU A 206 12.36 2.35 6.40
N ILE A 207 12.25 1.10 6.86
CA ILE A 207 12.13 0.77 8.27
C ILE A 207 13.11 -0.38 8.53
N ASP A 208 13.91 -0.27 9.60
CA ASP A 208 14.73 -1.39 10.07
C ASP A 208 13.82 -2.53 10.50
N TYR A 209 13.94 -3.67 9.81
CA TYR A 209 13.08 -4.83 10.04
C TYR A 209 13.76 -5.88 10.95
N GLY A 210 14.99 -5.60 11.41
CA GLY A 210 15.79 -6.52 12.22
C GLY A 210 16.63 -7.46 11.37
N ASP A 211 17.59 -8.11 12.03
CA ASP A 211 18.51 -9.10 11.42
C ASP A 211 19.27 -8.61 10.18
N GLY A 212 19.52 -7.29 10.10
CA GLY A 212 20.17 -6.68 8.95
C GLY A 212 19.30 -6.58 7.71
N SER A 213 17.98 -6.73 7.85
CA SER A 213 16.98 -6.60 6.78
C SER A 213 16.19 -5.28 6.88
N THR A 214 15.66 -4.83 5.75
CA THR A 214 14.94 -3.55 5.64
C THR A 214 13.55 -3.77 5.06
N LEU A 215 12.54 -3.20 5.71
CA LEU A 215 11.20 -3.10 5.17
C LEU A 215 11.10 -1.82 4.32
N VAL A 216 10.82 -1.99 3.03
CA VAL A 216 10.49 -0.91 2.10
C VAL A 216 8.97 -0.76 2.08
N ASN A 217 8.46 0.42 2.44
CA ASN A 217 7.06 0.78 2.28
C ASN A 217 6.94 1.88 1.23
N TRP A 218 6.15 1.63 0.18
CA TRP A 218 5.91 2.58 -0.90
C TRP A 218 4.41 2.82 -1.03
N SER A 219 3.98 4.05 -0.77
CA SER A 219 2.58 4.46 -0.81
C SER A 219 2.33 5.55 -1.84
N PHE A 220 1.06 5.67 -2.23
CA PHE A 220 0.60 6.69 -3.16
C PHE A 220 -0.79 7.20 -2.78
N GLU A 221 -1.02 8.45 -3.16
CA GLU A 221 -2.29 9.15 -3.12
C GLU A 221 -2.52 9.77 -4.50
N ILE A 222 -3.61 9.38 -5.18
CA ILE A 222 -3.93 9.86 -6.52
C ILE A 222 -5.36 10.41 -6.57
N ASP A 223 -5.60 11.38 -7.46
CA ASP A 223 -6.95 11.80 -7.78
C ASP A 223 -7.65 10.72 -8.64
N PRO A 224 -8.97 10.54 -8.52
CA PRO A 224 -9.69 9.54 -9.31
C PRO A 224 -9.55 9.76 -10.81
N LEU A 225 -9.14 8.70 -11.51
CA LEU A 225 -8.94 8.70 -12.95
C LEU A 225 -10.25 8.42 -13.68
N GLU A 226 -10.55 9.22 -14.70
CA GLU A 226 -11.74 9.01 -15.51
C GLU A 226 -11.67 7.68 -16.26
N GLY A 227 -12.80 6.96 -16.32
CA GLY A 227 -12.88 5.67 -17.03
C GLY A 227 -12.18 4.49 -16.34
N THR A 228 -11.63 4.67 -15.13
CA THR A 228 -10.96 3.59 -14.40
C THR A 228 -11.58 3.35 -13.03
N LEU A 229 -11.55 2.10 -12.57
CA LEU A 229 -11.96 1.73 -11.21
C LEU A 229 -10.77 1.83 -10.25
N GLU A 230 -11.03 2.27 -9.02
CA GLU A 230 -10.03 2.41 -7.95
C GLU A 230 -9.21 1.11 -7.77
N ASP A 231 -9.88 -0.02 -7.58
CA ASP A 231 -9.24 -1.32 -7.38
C ASP A 231 -8.30 -1.70 -8.53
N ASN A 232 -8.68 -1.42 -9.78
CA ASN A 232 -7.84 -1.75 -10.93
C ASN A 232 -6.53 -0.97 -10.91
N ILE A 233 -6.56 0.31 -10.54
CA ILE A 233 -5.35 1.13 -10.42
C ILE A 233 -4.53 0.72 -9.21
N ILE A 234 -5.18 0.46 -8.07
CA ILE A 234 -4.48 0.02 -6.86
C ILE A 234 -3.76 -1.30 -7.09
N ASP A 235 -4.42 -2.26 -7.74
CA ASP A 235 -3.81 -3.54 -8.07
C ASP A 235 -2.65 -3.35 -9.05
N TYR A 236 -2.84 -2.59 -10.13
CA TYR A 236 -1.79 -2.35 -11.13
C TYR A 236 -0.54 -1.69 -10.53
N LEU A 237 -0.71 -0.56 -9.84
CA LEU A 237 0.40 0.12 -9.14
C LEU A 237 0.99 -0.78 -8.05
N GLY A 238 0.13 -1.56 -7.39
CA GLY A 238 0.50 -2.58 -6.43
C GLY A 238 1.52 -3.57 -6.99
N PHE A 239 1.20 -4.17 -8.15
CA PHE A 239 2.09 -5.10 -8.84
C PHE A 239 3.37 -4.42 -9.34
N LEU A 240 3.26 -3.22 -9.92
CA LEU A 240 4.40 -2.46 -10.42
C LEU A 240 5.40 -2.14 -9.31
N TYR A 241 4.94 -1.57 -8.19
CA TYR A 241 5.79 -1.20 -7.06
C TYR A 241 6.38 -2.43 -6.40
N LYS A 242 5.58 -3.50 -6.24
CA LYS A 242 6.08 -4.76 -5.68
C LYS A 242 7.18 -5.38 -6.53
N SER A 243 7.00 -5.35 -7.85
CA SER A 243 8.02 -5.82 -8.81
C SER A 243 9.32 -5.04 -8.68
N CYS A 244 9.25 -3.71 -8.55
CA CYS A 244 10.44 -2.87 -8.34
C CYS A 244 11.14 -3.17 -7.00
N ILE A 245 10.38 -3.26 -5.90
CA ILE A 245 10.94 -3.57 -4.57
C ILE A 245 11.70 -4.90 -4.58
N ASN A 246 11.14 -5.93 -5.23
CA ASN A 246 11.78 -7.25 -5.31
C ASN A 246 13.14 -7.23 -6.06
N ARG A 247 13.44 -6.18 -6.83
CA ARG A 247 14.71 -6.05 -7.58
C ARG A 247 15.78 -5.27 -6.82
N ILE A 248 15.44 -4.61 -5.72
CA ILE A 248 16.39 -3.82 -4.94
C ILE A 248 17.56 -4.69 -4.48
N GLN A 249 17.31 -5.92 -4.01
CA GLN A 249 18.37 -6.84 -3.61
C GLN A 249 19.40 -7.07 -4.72
N GLY A 250 18.92 -7.40 -5.93
CA GLY A 250 19.79 -7.59 -7.10
C GLY A 250 20.55 -6.32 -7.48
N ALA A 251 19.92 -5.15 -7.37
CA ALA A 251 20.58 -3.87 -7.62
C ALA A 251 21.72 -3.59 -6.62
N ILE A 252 21.57 -3.99 -5.35
CA ILE A 252 22.64 -3.91 -4.34
C ILE A 252 23.79 -4.83 -4.70
N GLU A 253 23.51 -6.08 -5.07
CA GLU A 253 24.52 -7.07 -5.45
C GLU A 253 25.34 -6.61 -6.67
N ASP A 254 24.68 -6.10 -7.70
CA ASP A 254 25.34 -5.62 -8.92
C ASP A 254 26.14 -4.34 -8.68
N ALA A 255 25.66 -3.45 -7.80
CA ALA A 255 26.43 -2.28 -7.38
C ALA A 255 27.73 -2.65 -6.68
N ASN A 256 27.73 -3.72 -5.86
CA ASN A 256 28.93 -4.18 -5.17
C ASN A 256 29.95 -4.80 -6.15
N LYS A 257 29.51 -5.56 -7.15
CA LYS A 257 30.42 -6.18 -8.16
C LYS A 257 31.23 -5.14 -8.93
N LYS A 258 30.59 -4.03 -9.35
CA LYS A 258 31.28 -2.95 -10.09
C LYS A 258 32.40 -2.26 -9.31
N VAL A 259 32.31 -2.24 -7.97
CA VAL A 259 33.37 -1.69 -7.11
C VAL A 259 34.62 -2.57 -7.12
N TYR A 260 34.46 -3.90 -7.24
CA TYR A 260 35.59 -4.84 -7.27
C TYR A 260 36.29 -4.93 -8.63
N GLU A 261 35.64 -4.52 -9.72
CA GLU A 261 36.23 -4.52 -11.07
C GLU A 261 37.01 -3.22 -11.40
N THR A 262 36.94 -2.21 -10.54
CA THR A 262 37.61 -0.90 -10.73
C THR A 262 38.80 -0.66 -9.78
N CYS A 263 39.19 -1.66 -8.99
CA CYS A 263 40.41 -1.70 -8.18
C CYS A 263 41.44 -2.66 -8.81
#